data_AF-A0A935CQJ8-F1
#
_entry.id   AF-A0A935CQJ8-F1
#
_cell.length_a   1.000
_cell.length_b   1.000
_cell.length_c   1.000
_cell.angle_alpha   90.00
_cell.angle_beta   90.00
_cell.angle_gamma   90.00
#
_symmetry.space_group_name_H-M   'P 1'
#
loop_
_entity.id
_entity.type
_entity.pdbx_description
1 polymer ?
#
loop_
_entity_poly.entity_id
_entity_poly.type
_entity_poly.pdbx_seq_one_letter_code
_entity_poly.pdbx_strand_id
1 'polypeptide(L)' 'MSRCPRARTERDAVERLRLYWQAETILATEAPVLPLTYHRWSALVKPAVTHFPISPMRRWFLKDVVVAQGG' A
#
# COMPACT_ATOMS: atom_id res chain seq x y z
N MET A 1 -2.55 -23.03 -5.56
CA MET A 1 -2.44 -21.74 -6.29
C MET A 1 -3.61 -21.41 -7.23
N SER A 2 -4.83 -22.00 -7.12
CA SER A 2 -5.91 -21.75 -8.11
C SER A 2 -6.96 -20.68 -7.74
N ARG A 3 -6.90 -20.04 -6.55
CA ARG A 3 -8.00 -19.19 -6.03
C ARG A 3 -7.80 -17.67 -6.17
N CYS A 4 -6.56 -17.19 -6.30
CA CYS A 4 -6.27 -15.75 -6.42
C CYS A 4 -6.94 -15.04 -7.63
N PRO A 5 -7.11 -15.68 -8.80
CA PRO A 5 -7.83 -15.06 -9.91
C PRO A 5 -9.32 -14.81 -9.61
N ARG A 6 -9.94 -15.70 -8.81
CA ARG A 6 -11.37 -15.63 -8.48
C ARG A 6 -11.68 -14.48 -7.52
N ALA A 7 -10.83 -14.25 -6.51
CA ALA A 7 -10.98 -13.11 -5.60
C ALA A 7 -10.93 -11.76 -6.34
N ARG A 8 -10.14 -11.67 -7.42
CA ARG A 8 -9.96 -10.44 -8.19
C ARG A 8 -11.20 -10.03 -8.98
N THR A 9 -12.06 -10.99 -9.33
CA THR A 9 -13.30 -10.77 -10.07
C THR A 9 -14.54 -10.72 -9.19
N GLU A 10 -14.41 -11.06 -7.90
CA GLU A 10 -15.53 -11.10 -6.96
C GLU A 10 -16.01 -9.69 -6.61
N ARG A 11 -17.32 -9.47 -6.79
CA ARG A 11 -17.97 -8.16 -6.58
C ARG A 11 -18.45 -8.00 -5.16
N ASP A 12 -18.81 -9.11 -4.50
CA ASP A 12 -19.15 -9.09 -3.09
C ASP A 12 -17.90 -8.87 -2.23
N ALA A 13 -17.94 -7.81 -1.41
CA ALA A 13 -16.78 -7.41 -0.62
C ALA A 13 -16.44 -8.44 0.47
N VAL A 14 -17.44 -9.11 1.05
CA VAL A 14 -17.27 -10.07 2.14
C VAL A 14 -16.66 -11.36 1.60
N GLU A 15 -17.19 -11.86 0.48
CA GLU A 15 -16.69 -13.08 -0.15
C GLU A 15 -15.27 -12.87 -0.71
N ARG A 16 -14.99 -11.69 -1.26
CA ARG A 16 -13.64 -11.32 -1.66
C ARG A 16 -12.65 -11.36 -0.50
N LEU A 17 -13.03 -10.84 0.67
CA LEU A 17 -12.18 -10.85 1.86
C LEU A 17 -11.94 -12.28 2.35
N ARG A 18 -12.97 -13.12 2.36
CA ARG A 18 -12.87 -14.54 2.71
C ARG A 18 -11.88 -15.29 1.82
N LEU A 19 -11.92 -15.04 0.51
CA LEU A 19 -10.99 -15.63 -0.44
C LEU A 19 -9.54 -15.17 -0.21
N TYR A 20 -9.34 -13.90 0.15
CA TYR A 20 -8.01 -13.39 0.51
C TYR A 20 -7.47 -13.99 1.81
N TRP A 21 -8.28 -14.12 2.85
CA TRP A 21 -7.86 -14.77 4.10
C TRP A 21 -7.44 -16.22 3.90
N GLN A 22 -8.17 -16.97 3.06
CA GLN A 22 -7.77 -18.32 2.71
C GLN A 22 -6.41 -18.35 2.00
N ALA A 23 -6.14 -17.39 1.12
CA ALA A 23 -4.85 -17.28 0.45
C ALA A 23 -3.73 -16.89 1.42
N GLU A 24 -3.97 -15.95 2.32
CA GLU A 24 -3.01 -15.54 3.36
C GLU A 24 -2.65 -16.70 4.29
N THR A 25 -3.63 -17.51 4.69
CA THR A 25 -3.40 -18.68 5.55
C THR A 25 -2.46 -19.67 4.88
N ILE A 26 -2.71 -19.99 3.60
CA ILE A 26 -1.85 -20.89 2.81
C ILE A 26 -0.44 -20.30 2.66
N LEU A 27 -0.33 -19.00 2.40
CA LEU A 27 0.98 -18.33 2.32
C LEU A 27 1.74 -18.38 3.65
N ALA A 28 1.05 -18.22 4.78
CA ALA A 28 1.67 -18.28 6.10
C ALA A 28 2.12 -19.69 6.50
N THR A 29 1.39 -20.73 6.08
CA THR A 29 1.67 -22.12 6.49
C THR A 29 2.58 -22.86 5.52
N GLU A 30 2.49 -22.57 4.21
CA GLU A 30 3.13 -23.37 3.16
C GLU A 30 4.20 -22.63 2.36
N ALA A 31 4.37 -21.31 2.54
CA ALA A 31 5.36 -20.54 1.77
C ALA A 31 6.65 -20.27 2.57
N PRO A 32 7.85 -20.38 1.95
CA PRO A 32 9.13 -20.05 2.56
C PRO A 32 9.42 -18.54 2.64
N VAL A 33 8.44 -17.67 2.36
CA VAL A 33 8.59 -16.21 2.48
C VAL A 33 8.28 -15.81 3.92
N LEU A 34 9.32 -15.45 4.67
CA LEU A 34 9.19 -14.86 5.99
C LEU A 34 9.12 -13.32 5.84
N PRO A 35 7.96 -12.68 6.08
CA PRO A 35 7.87 -11.22 6.04
C PRO A 35 8.63 -10.62 7.24
N LEU A 36 9.89 -10.27 7.02
CA LEU A 36 10.80 -9.80 8.07
C LEU A 36 10.51 -8.37 8.53
N THR A 37 10.00 -7.52 7.63
CA THR A 37 9.77 -6.11 7.94
C THR A 37 8.53 -5.59 7.23
N TYR A 38 7.81 -4.72 7.92
CA TYR A 38 6.78 -3.87 7.32
C TYR A 38 7.40 -2.50 7.05
N HIS A 39 7.61 -2.18 5.79
CA HIS A 39 8.24 -0.92 5.42
C HIS A 39 7.27 0.25 5.58
N ARG A 40 7.65 1.21 6.41
CA ARG A 40 7.01 2.52 6.51
C ARG A 40 7.87 3.57 5.83
N TRP A 41 7.22 4.47 5.09
CA TRP A 41 7.88 5.63 4.50
C TRP A 41 7.60 6.88 5.34
N SER A 42 8.66 7.61 5.69
CA SER A 42 8.59 8.95 6.27
C SER A 42 9.12 9.96 5.24
N ALA A 43 8.40 11.07 5.05
CA ALA A 43 8.84 12.15 4.18
C ALA A 43 9.48 13.27 5.00
N LEU A 44 10.70 13.67 4.64
CA LEU A 44 11.33 14.88 5.15
C LEU A 44 11.06 16.01 4.15
N VAL A 45 10.31 17.02 4.57
CA VAL A 45 9.86 18.12 3.71
C VAL A 45 10.59 19.39 4.12
N LYS A 46 11.18 20.11 3.14
CA LYS A 46 11.84 21.39 3.40
C LYS A 46 10.82 22.43 3.88
N PRO A 47 11.17 23.36 4.79
CA PRO A 47 10.24 24.37 5.31
C PRO A 47 9.61 25.26 4.24
N ALA A 48 10.31 25.51 3.14
CA ALA A 48 9.80 26.28 2.00
C ALA A 48 8.74 25.54 1.17
N VAL A 49 8.47 24.27 1.48
CA VAL A 49 7.46 23.47 0.80
C VAL A 49 6.19 23.46 1.63
N THR A 50 5.11 23.99 1.06
CA THR A 50 3.78 23.94 1.65
C THR A 50 2.94 22.89 0.90
N HIS A 51 2.03 22.21 1.62
CA HIS A 51 1.09 21.22 1.07
C HIS A 51 1.70 19.95 0.46
N PHE A 52 2.73 19.34 1.07
CA PHE A 52 3.19 18.00 0.65
C PHE A 52 2.33 16.90 1.31
N PRO A 53 1.47 16.15 0.57
CA PRO A 53 0.67 15.10 1.17
C PRO A 53 1.50 13.82 1.38
N ILE A 54 1.33 13.20 2.54
CA ILE A 54 1.94 11.90 2.87
C ILE A 54 0.89 10.82 2.60
N SER A 55 1.18 9.87 1.71
CA SER A 55 0.33 8.68 1.49
C SER A 55 1.10 7.39 1.74
N PRO A 56 0.49 6.40 2.41
CA PRO A 56 1.06 5.07 2.52
C PRO A 56 1.09 4.31 1.18
N MET A 57 0.29 4.72 0.19
CA MET A 57 0.17 4.02 -1.10
C MET A 57 1.09 4.58 -2.19
N ARG A 58 1.50 5.85 -2.09
CA ARG A 58 2.29 6.51 -3.12
C ARG A 58 3.35 7.42 -2.50
N ARG A 59 4.58 7.31 -2.98
CA ARG A 59 5.74 8.04 -2.43
C ARG A 59 5.80 9.51 -2.85
N TRP A 60 5.29 9.86 -4.03
CA TRP A 60 5.46 11.19 -4.64
C TRP A 60 4.15 11.79 -5.13
N PHE A 61 3.78 12.94 -4.57
CA PHE A 61 2.62 13.76 -4.97
C PHE A 61 3.06 15.12 -5.47
N LEU A 62 3.92 15.14 -6.49
CA LEU A 62 4.54 16.37 -7.00
C LEU A 62 3.54 17.38 -7.58
N LYS A 63 2.32 16.96 -7.90
CA LYS A 63 1.30 17.81 -8.52
C LYS A 63 0.72 18.85 -7.56
N ASP A 64 0.66 18.53 -6.27
CA ASP A 64 -0.03 19.34 -5.27
C ASP A 64 0.95 20.15 -4.39
N VAL A 65 2.24 20.09 -4.72
CA VAL A 65 3.32 20.69 -3.92
C VAL A 65 3.51 22.15 -4.32
N VAL A 66 3.36 23.05 -3.36
CA VAL A 66 3.65 24.48 -3.55
C VAL A 66 4.97 24.82 -2.89
N VAL A 67 5.95 25.23 -3.70
CA VAL A 67 7.22 25.75 -3.20
C VAL A 67 7.08 27.26 -3.05
N ALA A 68 7.15 27.76 -1.81
CA ALA A 68 7.29 29.19 -1.56
C ALA A 68 8.67 29.60 -2.12
N GLN A 69 8.66 30.39 -3.19
CA GLN A 69 9.83 31.09 -3.68
C GLN A 69 10.19 32.12 -2.59
N GLY A 70 11.25 31.87 -1.82
CA GLY A 70 11.86 32.93 -1.03
C GLY A 70 12.38 33.99 -2.01
N GLY A 71 11.98 35.24 -1.82
CA GLY A 71 12.52 36.38 -2.57
C GLY A 71 14.02 36.57 -2.37
#